data_AF-A0A8B6D2K5-F1
#
_entry.id   AF-A0A8B6D2K5-F1
#
_cell.length_a   1.000
_cell.length_b   1.000
_cell.length_c   1.000
_cell.angle_alpha   90.00
_cell.angle_beta   90.00
_cell.angle_gamma   90.00
#
_symmetry.space_group_name_H-M   'P 1'
#
loop_
_entity.id
_entity.type
_entity.pdbx_description
1 polymer ?
#
loop_
_entity_poly.entity_id
_entity_poly.type
_entity_poly.pdbx_seq_one_letter_code
_entity_poly.pdbx_strand_id
1 'polypeptide(L)'
;MEKQKNISSSSIIDLKAELFRKQEEFKQQKLQSSSTSYVKSRPVEKKSTVWSKQNVGVLQRAQKDLESKAEDENEYEKSRKALEKKSKLYEQISKGGGIPEEDGSKVFLVDFQKKVIDNLLEERNKQRDEKGHTLSKDEQILTKFTVGNRLSQANRLGYPYVVVIGKSAIDEEPKYELQDIYNKTTDFLSSSQIISKLSQIKTT
;
A
#
# COMPACT_ATOMS: atom_id res chain seq x y z
N MET A 1 17.71 -30.84 13.67
CA MET A 1 17.27 -30.05 12.49
C MET A 1 16.06 -30.72 11.89
N GLU A 2 14.86 -30.18 12.13
CA GLU A 2 13.62 -30.69 11.52
C GLU A 2 13.52 -30.20 10.07
N LYS A 3 13.39 -31.13 9.11
CA LYS A 3 13.08 -30.81 7.72
C LYS A 3 11.60 -30.47 7.61
N GLN A 4 11.26 -29.19 7.66
CA GLN A 4 9.93 -28.73 7.23
C GLN A 4 9.80 -28.96 5.72
N LYS A 5 8.91 -29.88 5.33
CA LYS A 5 8.50 -30.03 3.94
C LYS A 5 7.53 -28.90 3.63
N ASN A 6 7.93 -27.97 2.78
CA ASN A 6 7.02 -26.98 2.19
C ASN A 6 6.08 -27.72 1.23
N ILE A 7 4.91 -28.11 1.73
CA ILE A 7 3.89 -28.77 0.92
C ILE A 7 3.07 -27.67 0.25
N SER A 8 3.14 -27.59 -1.09
CA SER A 8 2.33 -26.66 -1.88
C SER A 8 0.84 -26.99 -1.71
N SER A 9 -0.02 -25.98 -1.67
CA SER A 9 -1.48 -26.15 -1.63
C SER A 9 -2.00 -27.01 -2.79
N SER A 10 -1.36 -26.92 -3.96
CA SER A 10 -1.63 -27.77 -5.12
C SER A 10 -1.37 -29.26 -4.84
N SER A 11 -0.28 -29.60 -4.14
CA SER A 11 0.08 -30.99 -3.84
C SER A 11 -0.92 -31.69 -2.93
N ILE A 12 -1.60 -30.96 -2.03
CA ILE A 12 -2.66 -31.50 -1.18
C ILE A 12 -3.92 -31.81 -2.00
N ILE A 13 -4.23 -30.94 -2.97
CA ILE A 13 -5.38 -31.11 -3.86
C ILE A 13 -5.14 -32.30 -4.80
N ASP A 14 -3.94 -32.42 -5.36
CA ASP A 14 -3.55 -33.53 -6.23
C ASP A 14 -3.61 -34.87 -5.49
N LEU A 15 -3.07 -34.92 -4.26
CA LEU A 15 -3.12 -36.12 -3.43
C LEU A 15 -4.57 -36.50 -3.07
N LYS A 16 -5.42 -35.52 -2.76
CA LYS A 16 -6.84 -35.76 -2.47
C LYS A 16 -7.56 -36.29 -3.70
N ALA A 17 -7.29 -35.75 -4.89
CA ALA A 17 -7.86 -36.23 -6.14
C ALA A 17 -7.43 -37.68 -6.44
N GLU A 18 -6.14 -38.00 -6.23
CA GLU A 18 -5.61 -39.35 -6.45
C GLU A 18 -6.20 -40.37 -5.47
N LEU A 19 -6.32 -40.01 -4.18
CA LEU A 19 -6.98 -40.83 -3.17
C LEU A 19 -8.46 -41.07 -3.51
N PHE A 20 -9.16 -40.04 -3.96
CA PHE A 20 -10.57 -40.15 -4.32
C PHE A 20 -10.76 -41.07 -5.53
N ARG A 21 -9.94 -40.90 -6.58
CA ARG A 21 -9.93 -41.79 -7.75
C ARG A 21 -9.70 -43.25 -7.34
N LYS A 22 -8.72 -43.51 -6.46
CA LYS A 22 -8.42 -44.85 -5.95
C LYS A 22 -9.53 -45.44 -5.09
N GLN A 23 -10.21 -44.63 -4.29
CA GLN A 23 -11.36 -45.10 -3.51
C GLN A 23 -12.55 -45.48 -4.40
N GLU A 24 -12.81 -44.72 -5.47
CA GLU A 24 -13.84 -45.06 -6.44
C GLU A 24 -13.49 -46.32 -7.24
N GLU A 25 -12.25 -46.42 -7.73
CA GLU A 25 -11.71 -47.64 -8.35
C GLU A 25 -11.89 -48.86 -7.42
N PHE A 26 -11.57 -48.72 -6.13
CA PHE A 26 -11.73 -49.81 -5.16
C PHE A 26 -13.20 -50.17 -4.91
N LYS A 27 -14.11 -49.18 -4.86
CA LYS A 27 -15.55 -49.43 -4.75
C LYS A 27 -16.06 -50.16 -5.99
N GLN A 28 -15.68 -49.70 -7.19
CA GLN A 28 -16.07 -50.33 -8.45
C GLN A 28 -15.50 -51.74 -8.57
N GLN A 29 -14.23 -51.94 -8.21
CA GLN A 29 -13.60 -53.26 -8.20
C GLN A 29 -14.26 -54.18 -7.16
N LYS A 30 -14.65 -53.68 -5.98
CA LYS A 30 -15.42 -54.47 -4.99
C LYS A 30 -16.80 -54.87 -5.51
N LEU A 31 -17.47 -54.01 -6.29
CA LEU A 31 -18.72 -54.33 -6.98
C LEU A 31 -18.50 -55.32 -8.15
N GLN A 32 -17.42 -55.18 -8.91
CA GLN A 32 -17.10 -56.07 -10.03
C GLN A 32 -16.59 -57.44 -9.54
N SER A 33 -15.78 -57.50 -8.50
CA SER A 33 -15.38 -58.74 -7.84
C SER A 33 -16.54 -59.47 -7.16
N SER A 34 -17.67 -58.80 -6.89
CA SER A 34 -18.93 -59.49 -6.52
C SER A 34 -19.68 -60.12 -7.69
N SER A 35 -19.20 -59.98 -8.94
CA SER A 35 -19.78 -60.62 -10.13
C SER A 35 -19.07 -61.92 -10.55
N THR A 36 -17.97 -62.31 -9.89
CA THR A 36 -17.44 -63.68 -10.00
C THR A 36 -18.18 -64.57 -9.02
N SER A 37 -18.98 -65.48 -9.58
CA SER A 37 -19.80 -66.47 -8.89
C SER A 37 -19.00 -67.33 -7.90
N TYR A 38 -18.97 -66.90 -6.64
CA TYR A 38 -18.86 -67.81 -5.51
C TYR A 38 -20.24 -67.90 -4.86
N VAL A 39 -20.73 -69.13 -4.72
CA VAL A 39 -22.05 -69.50 -4.19
C VAL A 39 -22.33 -68.71 -2.90
N LYS A 40 -23.17 -67.67 -3.01
CA LYS A 40 -23.56 -66.84 -1.87
C LYS A 40 -24.62 -67.61 -1.09
N SER A 41 -24.21 -68.26 0.00
CA SER A 41 -25.12 -68.81 1.00
C SER A 41 -26.11 -67.74 1.46
N ARG A 42 -27.37 -68.11 1.67
CA ARG A 42 -28.48 -67.29 2.19
C ARG A 42 -27.98 -66.32 3.29
N PRO A 43 -28.39 -65.03 3.27
CA PRO A 43 -27.97 -64.08 4.29
C PRO A 43 -28.62 -64.49 5.62
N VAL A 44 -27.89 -65.24 6.44
CA VAL A 44 -28.21 -65.39 7.85
C VAL A 44 -27.91 -64.04 8.49
N GLU A 45 -28.90 -63.44 9.15
CA GLU A 45 -28.74 -62.23 9.93
C GLU A 45 -27.67 -62.45 11.00
N LYS A 46 -26.42 -62.08 10.67
CA LYS A 46 -25.32 -62.17 11.60
C LYS A 46 -25.59 -61.15 12.69
N LYS A 47 -25.86 -61.62 13.91
CA LYS A 47 -25.92 -60.79 15.11
C LYS A 47 -24.72 -59.85 15.09
N SER A 48 -24.96 -58.55 15.22
CA SER A 48 -23.94 -57.51 15.10
C SER A 48 -22.76 -57.85 16.01
N THR A 49 -21.58 -58.04 15.40
CA THR A 49 -20.33 -58.34 16.11
C THR A 49 -20.14 -57.31 17.22
N VAL A 50 -19.66 -57.71 18.40
CA VAL A 50 -19.47 -56.82 19.58
C VAL A 50 -18.75 -55.50 19.22
N TRP A 51 -17.89 -55.53 18.19
CA TRP A 51 -17.19 -54.38 17.62
C TRP A 51 -18.06 -53.33 16.90
N SER A 52 -19.30 -53.66 16.58
CA SER A 52 -20.26 -52.77 15.90
C SER A 52 -21.23 -52.08 16.88
N LYS A 53 -21.17 -52.40 18.18
CA LYS A 53 -21.81 -51.59 19.21
C LYS A 53 -20.96 -50.35 19.47
N GLN A 54 -21.46 -49.19 19.09
CA GLN A 54 -20.86 -47.91 19.43
C GLN A 54 -20.83 -47.72 20.96
N ASN A 55 -19.74 -47.17 21.49
CA ASN A 55 -19.61 -46.87 22.91
C ASN A 55 -20.74 -45.94 23.37
N VAL A 56 -21.32 -46.26 24.54
CA VAL A 56 -22.39 -45.47 25.16
C VAL A 56 -21.90 -44.02 25.34
N GLY A 57 -22.73 -43.05 24.95
CA GLY A 57 -22.43 -41.63 25.09
C GLY A 57 -21.47 -41.04 24.04
N VAL A 58 -21.05 -41.79 23.02
CA VAL A 58 -20.28 -41.21 21.90
C VAL A 58 -21.15 -40.28 21.05
N LEU A 59 -22.39 -40.67 20.73
CA LEU A 59 -23.31 -39.81 19.97
C LEU A 59 -23.65 -38.52 20.73
N GLN A 60 -23.90 -38.63 22.04
CA GLN A 60 -24.20 -37.48 22.89
C GLN A 60 -23.01 -36.50 22.99
N ARG A 61 -21.78 -37.02 23.12
CA ARG A 61 -20.57 -36.17 23.09
C ARG A 61 -20.37 -35.51 21.72
N ALA A 62 -20.52 -36.26 20.64
CA ALA A 62 -20.41 -35.70 19.29
C ALA A 62 -21.48 -34.62 19.02
N GLN A 63 -22.71 -34.83 19.49
CA GLN A 63 -23.79 -33.85 19.40
C GLN A 63 -23.47 -32.59 20.22
N LYS A 64 -22.99 -32.75 21.46
CA LYS A 64 -22.58 -31.62 22.30
C LYS A 64 -21.41 -30.83 21.70
N ASP A 65 -20.43 -31.51 21.12
CA ASP A 65 -19.29 -30.86 20.46
C ASP A 65 -19.74 -30.07 19.21
N LEU A 66 -20.77 -30.54 18.51
CA LEU A 66 -21.37 -29.80 17.39
C LEU A 66 -22.15 -28.57 17.86
N GLU A 67 -22.94 -28.72 18.93
CA GLU A 67 -23.71 -27.63 19.52
C GLU A 67 -22.80 -26.53 20.05
N SER A 68 -21.76 -26.87 20.81
CA SER A 68 -20.78 -25.90 21.31
C SER A 68 -20.11 -25.13 20.16
N LYS A 69 -19.75 -25.81 19.07
CA LYS A 69 -19.18 -25.13 17.89
C LYS A 69 -20.16 -24.17 17.24
N ALA A 70 -21.44 -24.54 17.16
CA ALA A 70 -22.46 -23.68 16.60
C ALA A 70 -22.74 -22.47 17.49
N GLU A 71 -22.71 -22.63 18.81
CA GLU A 71 -22.81 -21.53 19.77
C GLU A 71 -21.62 -20.57 19.64
N ASP A 72 -20.40 -21.09 19.61
CA ASP A 72 -19.17 -20.32 19.42
C ASP A 72 -19.19 -19.54 18.10
N GLU A 73 -19.66 -20.16 17.01
CA GLU A 73 -19.78 -19.52 15.70
C GLU A 73 -20.80 -18.38 15.72
N ASN A 74 -21.96 -18.58 16.37
CA ASN A 74 -22.96 -17.53 16.53
C ASN A 74 -22.45 -16.35 17.37
N GLU A 75 -21.70 -16.61 18.43
CA GLU A 75 -21.11 -15.55 19.27
C GLU A 75 -20.02 -14.78 18.51
N TYR A 76 -19.21 -15.48 17.72
CA TYR A 76 -18.24 -14.87 16.82
C TYR A 76 -18.91 -13.98 15.78
N GLU A 77 -19.98 -14.45 15.13
CA GLU A 77 -20.75 -13.66 14.17
C GLU A 77 -21.37 -12.41 14.79
N LYS A 78 -21.94 -12.52 16.00
CA LYS A 78 -22.50 -11.39 16.75
C LYS A 78 -21.43 -10.33 17.03
N SER A 79 -20.26 -10.76 17.50
CA SER A 79 -19.13 -9.89 17.78
C SER A 79 -18.62 -9.20 16.52
N ARG A 80 -18.48 -9.96 15.42
CA ARG A 80 -18.10 -9.45 14.10
C ARG A 80 -19.06 -8.38 13.60
N LYS A 81 -20.37 -8.63 13.67
CA LYS A 81 -21.41 -7.67 13.24
C LYS A 81 -21.38 -6.38 14.07
N ALA A 82 -21.12 -6.49 15.38
CA ALA A 82 -20.99 -5.32 16.25
C ALA A 82 -19.74 -4.50 15.89
N LEU A 83 -18.61 -5.16 15.64
CA LEU A 83 -17.36 -4.50 15.28
C LEU A 83 -17.46 -3.82 13.91
N GLU A 84 -18.10 -4.46 12.93
CA GLU A 84 -18.32 -3.88 11.60
C GLU A 84 -19.20 -2.63 11.67
N LYS A 85 -20.29 -2.66 12.43
CA LYS A 85 -21.15 -1.47 12.66
C LYS A 85 -20.37 -0.32 13.29
N LYS A 86 -19.54 -0.61 14.31
CA LYS A 86 -18.67 0.41 14.93
C LYS A 86 -17.66 0.97 13.94
N SER A 87 -16.99 0.11 13.18
CA SER A 87 -16.04 0.52 12.15
C SER A 87 -16.66 1.46 11.13
N LYS A 88 -17.83 1.10 10.58
CA LYS A 88 -18.58 1.94 9.63
C LYS A 88 -18.94 3.31 10.23
N LEU A 89 -19.37 3.34 11.48
CA LEU A 89 -19.68 4.60 12.17
C LEU A 89 -18.43 5.49 12.26
N TYR A 90 -17.30 4.96 12.72
CA TYR A 90 -16.05 5.73 12.80
C TYR A 90 -15.56 6.19 11.44
N GLU A 91 -15.65 5.36 10.41
CA GLU A 91 -15.27 5.72 9.05
C GLU A 91 -16.14 6.87 8.51
N GLN A 92 -17.45 6.84 8.75
CA GLN A 92 -18.35 7.91 8.34
C GLN A 92 -18.04 9.24 9.05
N ILE A 93 -17.78 9.20 10.36
CA ILE A 93 -17.41 10.38 11.15
C ILE A 93 -16.05 10.92 10.69
N SER A 94 -15.07 10.04 10.47
CA SER A 94 -13.72 10.41 10.00
C SER A 94 -13.71 10.97 8.58
N LYS A 95 -14.74 10.71 7.77
CA LYS A 95 -14.91 11.28 6.43
C LYS A 95 -15.77 12.55 6.42
N GLY A 96 -16.24 13.01 7.59
CA GLY A 96 -17.04 14.24 7.73
C GLY A 96 -18.52 14.11 7.38
N GLY A 97 -19.03 12.89 7.15
CA GLY A 97 -20.39 12.65 6.64
C GLY A 97 -21.45 12.38 7.71
N GLY A 98 -21.24 12.74 8.98
CA GLY A 98 -22.17 12.37 10.04
C GLY A 98 -21.87 12.91 11.42
N ILE A 99 -21.18 14.05 11.53
CA ILE A 99 -20.97 14.71 12.82
C ILE A 99 -22.25 15.52 13.11
N PRO A 100 -23.06 15.16 14.12
CA PRO A 100 -24.17 16.01 14.54
C PRO A 100 -23.60 17.36 15.00
N GLU A 101 -24.12 18.47 14.46
CA GLU A 101 -23.56 19.81 14.70
C GLU A 101 -23.55 20.22 16.19
N GLU A 102 -24.33 19.56 17.03
CA GLU A 102 -24.69 20.08 18.36
C GLU A 102 -23.95 19.45 19.56
N ASP A 103 -23.21 18.34 19.42
CA ASP A 103 -22.55 17.75 20.62
C ASP A 103 -21.36 16.82 20.36
N GLY A 104 -20.90 16.69 19.11
CA GLY A 104 -19.88 15.70 18.74
C GLY A 104 -18.50 15.93 19.40
N SER A 105 -18.10 17.19 19.60
CA SER A 105 -16.80 17.52 20.19
C SER A 105 -16.69 17.18 21.68
N LYS A 106 -17.81 17.08 22.39
CA LYS A 106 -17.85 16.72 23.81
C LYS A 106 -17.93 15.21 24.03
N VAL A 107 -18.59 14.49 23.12
CA VAL A 107 -18.78 13.03 23.22
C VAL A 107 -17.52 12.28 22.81
N PHE A 108 -16.73 12.81 21.88
CA PHE A 108 -15.56 12.13 21.33
C PHE A 108 -14.26 12.78 21.78
N LEU A 109 -13.30 11.95 22.23
CA LEU A 109 -11.95 12.39 22.60
C LEU A 109 -11.10 12.85 21.40
N VAL A 110 -11.58 12.64 20.18
CA VAL A 110 -10.90 12.97 18.93
C VAL A 110 -11.69 14.05 18.20
N ASP A 111 -11.01 15.10 17.77
CA ASP A 111 -11.58 16.13 16.91
C ASP A 111 -11.62 15.62 15.45
N PHE A 112 -12.79 15.14 15.06
CA PHE A 112 -13.01 14.61 13.71
C PHE A 112 -13.05 15.69 12.63
N GLN A 113 -13.42 16.93 12.97
CA GLN A 113 -13.38 18.03 12.01
C GLN A 113 -11.94 18.33 11.62
N LYS A 114 -11.06 18.44 12.62
CA LYS A 114 -9.62 18.61 12.37
C LYS A 114 -9.03 17.42 11.61
N LYS A 115 -9.41 16.19 11.95
CA LYS A 115 -8.90 14.98 11.28
C LYS A 115 -9.22 14.95 9.77
N VAL A 116 -10.41 15.41 9.37
CA VAL A 116 -10.78 15.54 7.95
C VAL A 116 -9.89 16.57 7.25
N ILE A 117 -9.66 17.72 7.90
CA ILE A 117 -8.80 18.78 7.35
C ILE A 117 -7.37 18.27 7.15
N ASP A 118 -6.82 17.56 8.14
CA ASP A 118 -5.47 16.99 8.06
C ASP A 118 -5.35 15.98 6.90
N ASN A 119 -6.32 15.08 6.74
CA ASN A 119 -6.33 14.11 5.63
C ASN A 119 -6.39 14.81 4.25
N LEU A 120 -7.22 15.84 4.09
CA LEU A 120 -7.30 16.61 2.84
C LEU A 120 -6.00 17.35 2.52
N LEU A 121 -5.32 17.88 3.54
CA LEU A 121 -4.01 18.51 3.40
C LEU A 121 -2.94 17.50 2.95
N GLU A 122 -2.91 16.32 3.58
CA GLU A 122 -1.99 15.23 3.21
C GLU A 122 -2.20 14.76 1.77
N GLU A 123 -3.45 14.53 1.35
CA GLU A 123 -3.75 14.15 -0.03
C GLU A 123 -3.34 15.22 -1.04
N ARG A 124 -3.59 16.50 -0.73
CA ARG A 124 -3.15 17.61 -1.58
C ARG A 124 -1.61 17.66 -1.70
N ASN A 125 -0.90 17.42 -0.60
CA ASN A 125 0.56 17.42 -0.60
C ASN A 125 1.12 16.25 -1.42
N LYS A 126 0.57 15.03 -1.26
CA LYS A 126 0.93 13.88 -2.10
C LYS A 126 0.72 14.17 -3.59
N GLN A 127 -0.42 14.78 -3.95
CA GLN A 127 -0.67 15.18 -5.35
C GLN A 127 0.33 16.23 -5.86
N ARG A 128 0.83 17.12 -5.00
CA ARG A 128 1.88 18.09 -5.38
C ARG A 128 3.24 17.40 -5.58
N ASP A 129 3.57 16.44 -4.74
CA ASP A 129 4.82 15.68 -4.85
C ASP A 129 4.81 14.76 -6.10
N GLU A 130 3.66 14.15 -6.41
CA GLU A 130 3.47 13.32 -7.61
C GLU A 130 3.48 14.16 -8.90
N LYS A 131 2.81 15.32 -8.92
CA LYS A 131 2.86 16.26 -10.05
C LYS A 131 4.20 16.98 -10.18
N GLY A 132 4.95 17.10 -9.09
CA GLY A 132 6.32 17.62 -9.08
C GLY A 132 7.36 16.66 -9.67
N HIS A 133 6.99 15.39 -9.92
CA HIS A 133 7.89 14.36 -10.43
C HIS A 133 7.78 14.09 -11.95
N THR A 134 6.90 14.79 -12.67
CA THR A 134 6.74 14.64 -14.13
C THR A 134 7.34 15.80 -14.92
N LEU A 135 8.59 16.18 -14.62
CA LEU A 135 9.41 16.92 -15.56
C LEU A 135 10.46 15.94 -16.06
N SER A 136 10.54 15.76 -17.37
CA SER A 136 11.58 14.92 -17.98
C SER A 136 12.95 15.37 -17.46
N LYS A 137 13.92 14.45 -17.35
CA LYS A 137 15.28 14.80 -16.87
C LYS A 137 15.86 16.00 -17.64
N ASP A 138 15.51 16.14 -18.91
CA ASP A 138 15.94 17.23 -19.79
C ASP A 138 15.27 18.58 -19.44
N GLU A 139 13.98 18.58 -19.08
CA GLU A 139 13.29 19.79 -18.58
C GLU A 139 13.80 20.21 -17.20
N GLN A 140 14.16 19.25 -16.33
CA GLN A 140 14.80 19.54 -15.04
C GLN A 140 16.21 20.13 -15.21
N ILE A 141 16.94 19.73 -16.24
CA ILE A 141 18.24 20.29 -16.59
C ILE A 141 18.07 21.74 -17.09
N LEU A 142 17.12 21.97 -18.01
CA LEU A 142 16.87 23.31 -18.57
C LEU A 142 16.46 24.32 -17.49
N THR A 143 15.59 23.92 -16.56
CA THR A 143 15.13 24.79 -15.48
C THR A 143 16.26 25.15 -14.51
N LYS A 144 17.13 24.21 -14.15
CA LYS A 144 18.27 24.46 -13.23
C LYS A 144 19.25 25.52 -13.75
N PHE A 145 19.41 25.64 -15.07
CA PHE A 145 20.42 26.52 -15.68
C PHE A 145 19.89 27.88 -16.13
N THR A 146 18.61 28.19 -15.86
CA THR A 146 18.04 29.52 -16.13
C THR A 146 18.76 30.62 -15.36
N VAL A 147 18.83 31.82 -15.96
CA VAL A 147 19.51 32.99 -15.37
C VAL A 147 18.95 33.31 -13.99
N GLY A 148 17.62 33.26 -13.80
CA GLY A 148 16.99 33.50 -12.51
C GLY A 148 17.42 32.51 -11.42
N ASN A 149 17.51 31.22 -11.75
CA ASN A 149 17.98 30.21 -10.80
C ASN A 149 19.47 30.36 -10.48
N ARG A 150 20.30 30.70 -11.48
CA ARG A 150 21.72 31.00 -11.26
C ARG A 150 21.92 32.24 -10.41
N LEU A 151 21.11 33.28 -10.59
CA LEU A 151 21.14 34.50 -9.78
C LEU A 151 20.75 34.22 -8.32
N SER A 152 19.68 33.44 -8.11
CA SER A 152 19.26 32.98 -6.79
C SER A 152 20.33 32.13 -6.10
N GLN A 153 20.98 31.22 -6.85
CA GLN A 153 22.08 30.41 -6.34
C GLN A 153 23.29 31.27 -5.98
N ALA A 154 23.64 32.26 -6.79
CA ALA A 154 24.76 33.15 -6.53
C ALA A 154 24.54 33.99 -5.26
N ASN A 155 23.31 34.48 -5.05
CA ASN A 155 22.91 35.13 -3.79
C ASN A 155 23.05 34.20 -2.58
N ARG A 156 22.63 32.94 -2.72
CA ARG A 156 22.78 31.93 -1.65
C ARG A 156 24.24 31.58 -1.35
N LEU A 157 25.10 31.54 -2.37
CA LEU A 157 26.52 31.22 -2.25
C LEU A 157 27.37 32.43 -1.83
N GLY A 158 26.78 33.62 -1.75
CA GLY A 158 27.48 34.84 -1.36
C GLY A 158 28.38 35.39 -2.46
N TYR A 159 28.12 35.09 -3.73
CA TYR A 159 28.82 35.77 -4.82
C TYR A 159 28.27 37.20 -4.95
N PRO A 160 29.13 38.24 -4.93
CA PRO A 160 28.67 39.62 -4.98
C PRO A 160 28.22 40.07 -6.37
N TYR A 161 28.86 39.51 -7.41
CA TYR A 161 28.65 39.90 -8.80
C TYR A 161 28.42 38.68 -9.70
N VAL A 162 27.49 38.80 -10.65
CA VAL A 162 27.25 37.81 -11.71
C VAL A 162 27.41 38.50 -13.06
N VAL A 163 28.21 37.91 -13.94
CA VAL A 163 28.34 38.36 -15.33
C VAL A 163 27.47 37.47 -16.21
N VAL A 164 26.50 38.07 -16.89
CA VAL A 164 25.60 37.38 -17.82
C VAL A 164 26.06 37.68 -19.25
N ILE A 165 26.42 36.61 -19.95
CA ILE A 165 26.84 36.65 -21.36
C ILE A 165 25.60 36.31 -22.20
N GLY A 166 24.95 37.34 -22.73
CA GLY A 166 23.76 37.22 -23.58
C GLY A 166 24.08 37.33 -25.07
N LYS A 167 23.04 37.48 -25.88
CA LYS A 167 23.18 37.67 -27.34
C LYS A 167 24.00 38.90 -27.71
N SER A 168 23.93 39.97 -26.91
CA SER A 168 24.67 41.21 -27.11
C SER A 168 26.20 41.09 -26.99
N ALA A 169 26.71 39.92 -26.59
CA ALA A 169 28.14 39.62 -26.65
C ALA A 169 28.63 39.22 -28.04
N ILE A 170 27.72 38.97 -29.01
CA ILE A 170 28.03 38.56 -30.38
C ILE A 170 28.08 39.77 -31.34
N ASP A 171 27.51 40.91 -30.92
CA ASP A 171 27.48 42.13 -31.72
C ASP A 171 28.89 42.73 -31.90
N GLU A 172 29.07 43.56 -32.94
CA GLU A 172 30.33 44.27 -33.24
C GLU A 172 30.88 45.06 -32.04
N GLU A 173 30.00 45.58 -31.19
CA GLU A 173 30.34 46.17 -29.89
C GLU A 173 29.81 45.29 -28.75
N PRO A 174 30.61 44.33 -28.25
CA PRO A 174 30.13 43.36 -27.27
C PRO A 174 29.84 44.03 -25.92
N LYS A 175 28.60 43.85 -25.47
CA LYS A 175 28.12 44.32 -24.16
C LYS A 175 27.71 43.14 -23.29
N TYR A 176 28.10 43.21 -22.03
CA TYR A 176 27.85 42.20 -21.02
C TYR A 176 27.05 42.79 -19.89
N GLU A 177 26.17 41.99 -19.32
CA GLU A 177 25.34 42.40 -18.19
C GLU A 177 26.06 42.02 -16.88
N LEU A 178 26.43 43.02 -16.09
CA LEU A 178 26.99 42.86 -14.76
C LEU A 178 25.87 43.09 -13.74
N GLN A 179 25.50 42.04 -13.02
CA GLN A 179 24.51 42.12 -11.94
C GLN A 179 25.22 42.18 -10.58
N ASP A 180 24.99 43.26 -9.84
CA ASP A 180 25.32 43.36 -8.42
C ASP A 180 24.18 42.75 -7.61
N ILE A 181 24.48 41.65 -6.91
CA ILE A 181 23.46 40.88 -6.20
C ILE A 181 22.96 41.63 -4.96
N TYR A 182 23.84 42.37 -4.29
CA TYR A 182 23.52 43.05 -3.05
C TYR A 182 22.72 44.33 -3.30
N ASN A 183 23.17 45.12 -4.28
CA ASN A 183 22.52 46.38 -4.62
C ASN A 183 21.35 46.20 -5.61
N LYS A 184 21.19 45.00 -6.18
CA LYS A 184 20.22 44.68 -7.23
C LYS A 184 20.29 45.63 -8.42
N THR A 185 21.49 46.08 -8.75
CA THR A 185 21.77 46.93 -9.91
C THR A 185 22.29 46.11 -11.06
N THR A 186 21.90 46.48 -12.27
CA THR A 186 22.31 45.82 -13.50
C THR A 186 22.93 46.84 -14.43
N ASP A 187 24.19 46.61 -14.81
CA ASP A 187 24.92 47.48 -15.73
C ASP A 187 25.31 46.74 -17.01
N PHE A 188 25.22 47.42 -18.15
CA PHE A 188 25.69 46.91 -19.44
C PHE A 188 27.05 47.54 -19.77
N LEU A 189 28.09 46.73 -19.75
CA LEU A 189 29.48 47.18 -19.83
C LEU A 189 30.26 46.33 -20.84
N SER A 190 31.31 46.90 -21.44
CA SER A 190 32.27 46.14 -22.23
C SER A 190 33.22 45.33 -21.33
N SER A 191 33.95 44.36 -21.90
CA SER A 191 34.91 43.55 -21.14
C SER A 191 35.92 44.38 -20.37
N SER A 192 36.46 45.44 -20.99
CA SER A 192 37.44 46.33 -20.36
C SER A 192 36.83 47.13 -19.20
N GLN A 193 35.59 47.60 -19.35
CA GLN A 193 34.86 48.32 -18.32
C GLN A 193 34.53 47.43 -17.11
N ILE A 194 34.13 46.17 -17.35
CA ILE A 194 33.88 45.20 -16.26
C ILE A 194 35.15 44.94 -15.47
N ILE A 195 36.26 44.64 -16.13
CA ILE A 195 37.53 44.38 -15.46
C ILE A 195 37.98 45.59 -14.64
N SER A 196 37.85 46.80 -15.20
CA SER A 196 38.16 48.04 -14.49
C SER A 196 37.25 48.26 -13.27
N LYS A 197 35.95 47.98 -13.39
CA LYS A 197 34.99 48.13 -12.29
C LYS A 197 35.25 47.11 -11.18
N LEU A 198 35.51 45.85 -11.54
CA LEU A 198 35.80 44.77 -10.58
C LEU A 198 37.17 44.92 -9.91
N SER A 199 38.16 45.51 -10.59
CA SER A 199 39.49 45.75 -9.99
C SER A 199 39.51 46.87 -8.97
N GLN A 200 38.58 47.83 -9.07
CA GLN A 200 38.41 48.91 -8.09
C GLN A 200 37.74 48.44 -6.80
N ILE A 201 37.12 47.26 -6.81
CA ILE A 201 36.46 46.69 -5.65
C ILE A 201 37.53 46.05 -4.77
N LYS A 202 37.73 46.61 -3.58
CA LYS A 202 38.66 46.05 -2.59
C LYS A 202 38.09 44.74 -2.04
N THR A 203 38.77 43.63 -2.28
CA THR A 203 38.58 42.40 -1.50
C THR A 203 38.92 42.72 -0.04
N THR A 204 37.93 42.62 0.84
CA THR A 204 38.11 42.76 2.29
C THR A 204 38.56 41.43 2.89
#